data_AF-R6PB22-F1
#
_entry.id   AF-R6PB22-F1
#
_cell.length_a   1.000
_cell.length_b   1.000
_cell.length_c   1.000
_cell.angle_alpha   90.00
_cell.angle_beta   90.00
_cell.angle_gamma   90.00
#
_symmetry.space_group_name_H-M   'P 1'
#
loop_
_entity.id
_entity.type
_entity.pdbx_description
1 polymer ?
#
loop_
_entity_poly.entity_id
_entity_poly.type
_entity_poly.pdbx_seq_one_letter_code
_entity_poly.pdbx_strand_id
1 'polypeptide(L)'
;MKEYKNSANRIMVALLSVVGFAIAYGICWLVNAEFKHMFAITMPFVVVAEISWILFGINSDLEEKRRKERAIARQKRKSLDYGNNVIYGFAEKERDKYFLFKVS
;
A
#
# COMPACT_ATOMS: atom_id res chain seq x y z
N MET A 1 -9.93 -2.52 -2.76
CA MET A 1 -10.43 -1.18 -3.14
C MET A 1 -10.78 -0.30 -1.94
N LYS A 2 -11.39 -0.83 -0.85
CA LYS A 2 -11.71 -0.05 0.36
C LYS A 2 -10.49 0.58 1.08
N GLU A 3 -9.36 -0.13 1.17
CA GLU A 3 -8.18 0.38 1.88
C GLU A 3 -7.46 1.52 1.16
N TYR A 4 -7.34 1.43 -0.18
CA TYR A 4 -6.77 2.50 -1.02
C TYR A 4 -7.58 3.81 -0.94
N LYS A 5 -8.90 3.69 -0.78
CA LYS A 5 -9.80 4.82 -0.56
C LYS A 5 -9.57 5.47 0.82
N ASN A 6 -9.16 4.67 1.80
CA ASN A 6 -8.91 5.10 3.16
C ASN A 6 -7.53 5.76 3.32
N SER A 7 -6.49 5.25 2.63
CA SER A 7 -5.17 5.90 2.57
C SER A 7 -5.23 7.23 1.82
N ALA A 8 -5.92 7.30 0.69
CA ALA A 8 -6.14 8.55 -0.04
C ALA A 8 -6.89 9.60 0.80
N ASN A 9 -7.92 9.18 1.55
CA ASN A 9 -8.63 10.07 2.49
C ASN A 9 -7.70 10.60 3.59
N ARG A 10 -6.77 9.80 4.13
CA ARG A 10 -5.82 10.24 5.16
C ARG A 10 -4.83 11.28 4.63
N ILE A 11 -4.31 11.09 3.41
CA ILE A 11 -3.45 12.09 2.75
C ILE A 11 -4.22 13.39 2.55
N MET A 12 -5.46 13.28 2.07
CA MET A 12 -6.30 14.45 1.81
C MET A 12 -6.60 15.24 3.09
N VAL A 13 -6.85 14.54 4.22
CA VAL A 13 -7.02 15.17 5.53
C VAL A 13 -5.74 15.86 6.00
N ALA A 14 -4.58 15.24 5.83
CA ALA A 14 -3.29 15.86 6.18
C ALA A 14 -3.01 17.12 5.34
N LEU A 15 -3.27 17.07 4.03
CA LEU A 15 -3.12 18.23 3.16
C LEU A 15 -4.10 19.35 3.54
N LEU A 16 -5.36 19.01 3.84
CA LEU A 16 -6.36 19.97 4.28
C LEU A 16 -5.99 20.59 5.63
N SER A 17 -5.38 19.85 6.56
CA SER A 17 -4.93 20.41 7.83
C SER A 17 -3.77 21.38 7.66
N VAL A 18 -2.83 21.10 6.76
CA VAL A 18 -1.71 22.00 6.42
C VAL A 18 -2.22 23.28 5.76
N VAL A 19 -3.18 23.18 4.82
CA VAL A 19 -3.80 24.36 4.20
C VAL A 19 -4.59 25.17 5.23
N GLY A 20 -5.36 24.52 6.11
CA GLY A 20 -6.08 25.17 7.19
C GLY A 20 -5.15 25.92 8.16
N PHE A 21 -4.01 25.31 8.51
CA PHE A 21 -2.96 25.96 9.30
C PHE A 21 -2.44 27.23 8.63
N ALA A 22 -2.08 27.15 7.34
CA ALA A 22 -1.52 28.29 6.62
C ALA A 22 -2.49 29.48 6.56
N ILE A 23 -3.78 29.20 6.33
CA ILE A 23 -4.84 30.22 6.33
C ILE A 23 -5.01 30.81 7.72
N ALA A 24 -5.16 29.97 8.76
CA ALA A 24 -5.37 30.43 10.13
C ALA A 24 -4.19 31.25 10.65
N TYR A 25 -2.95 30.82 10.36
CA TYR A 25 -1.74 31.54 10.70
C TYR A 25 -1.65 32.89 9.97
N GLY A 26 -1.92 32.90 8.66
CA GLY A 26 -1.95 34.13 7.85
C GLY A 26 -2.99 35.14 8.33
N ILE A 27 -4.19 34.68 8.70
CA ILE A 27 -5.22 35.54 9.30
C ILE A 27 -4.73 36.11 10.62
N CYS A 28 -4.21 35.28 11.54
CA CYS A 28 -3.71 35.77 12.82
C CYS A 28 -2.60 36.82 12.65
N TRP A 29 -1.76 36.67 11.61
CA TRP A 29 -0.71 37.64 11.28
C TRP A 29 -1.32 38.97 10.80
N LEU A 30 -2.32 38.92 9.92
CA LEU A 30 -3.01 40.10 9.41
C LEU A 30 -3.71 40.90 10.53
N VAL A 31 -4.27 40.22 11.54
CA VAL A 31 -4.93 40.89 12.68
C VAL A 31 -3.94 41.27 13.80
N ASN A 32 -2.64 41.05 13.61
CA ASN A 32 -1.59 41.32 14.59
C ASN A 32 -1.89 40.66 15.95
N ALA A 33 -2.43 39.45 15.92
CA ALA A 33 -2.82 38.72 17.12
C ALA A 33 -1.59 38.39 17.99
N GLU A 34 -1.75 38.46 19.31
CA GLU A 34 -0.67 38.09 20.21
C GLU A 34 -0.21 36.64 19.97
N PHE A 35 1.08 36.40 20.14
CA PHE A 35 1.72 35.10 19.89
C PHE A 35 1.00 33.95 20.62
N LYS A 36 0.47 34.18 21.82
CA LYS A 36 -0.30 33.20 22.59
C LYS A 36 -1.58 32.75 21.87
N HIS A 37 -2.27 33.67 21.20
CA HIS A 37 -3.49 33.38 20.45
C HIS A 37 -3.17 32.70 19.12
N MET A 38 -2.12 33.15 18.42
CA MET A 38 -1.60 32.44 17.25
C MET A 38 -1.30 30.97 17.57
N PHE A 39 -0.50 30.74 18.62
CA PHE A 39 -0.08 29.41 19.00
C PHE A 39 -1.25 28.50 19.36
N ALA A 40 -2.24 29.01 20.10
CA ALA A 40 -3.44 28.27 20.47
C ALA A 40 -4.30 27.88 19.25
N ILE A 41 -4.37 28.74 18.24
CA ILE A 41 -5.15 28.50 17.01
C ILE A 41 -4.42 27.50 16.09
N THR A 42 -3.09 27.58 16.02
CA THR A 42 -2.31 26.76 15.08
C THR A 42 -1.90 25.39 15.62
N MET A 43 -1.73 25.24 16.93
CA MET A 43 -1.31 23.98 17.57
C MET A 43 -2.17 22.76 17.21
N PRO A 44 -3.52 22.85 17.19
CA PRO A 44 -4.37 21.72 16.81
C PRO A 44 -4.06 21.16 15.42
N PHE A 45 -3.71 22.03 14.45
CA PHE A 45 -3.41 21.59 13.09
C PHE A 45 -2.08 20.84 13.01
N VAL A 46 -1.08 21.24 13.80
CA VAL A 46 0.21 20.56 13.90
C VAL A 46 0.03 19.15 14.48
N VAL A 47 -0.77 19.02 15.54
CA VAL A 47 -1.08 17.73 16.15
C VAL A 47 -1.79 16.80 15.16
N VAL A 48 -2.76 17.32 14.40
CA VAL A 48 -3.46 16.54 13.37
C VAL A 48 -2.52 16.11 12.25
N ALA A 49 -1.58 16.97 11.83
CA ALA A 49 -0.60 16.65 10.81
C ALA A 49 0.34 15.51 11.27
N GLU A 50 0.87 15.59 12.49
CA GLU A 50 1.74 14.56 13.09
C GLU A 50 1.05 13.19 13.20
N ILE A 51 -0.18 13.16 13.76
CA ILE A 51 -0.95 11.92 13.88
C ILE A 51 -1.25 11.33 12.49
N SER A 52 -1.59 12.17 11.52
CA SER A 52 -1.85 11.73 10.16
C SER A 52 -0.60 11.14 9.50
N TRP A 53 0.57 11.72 9.76
CA TRP A 53 1.85 11.23 9.25
C TRP A 53 2.21 9.85 9.82
N ILE A 54 2.09 9.66 11.14
CA ILE A 54 2.34 8.36 11.80
C ILE A 54 1.40 7.29 11.25
N LEU A 55 0.10 7.60 11.15
CA LEU A 55 -0.90 6.68 10.62
C LEU A 55 -0.69 6.36 9.14
N PHE A 56 -0.07 7.27 8.39
CA PHE A 56 0.29 7.03 7.00
C PHE A 56 1.50 6.10 6.88
N GLY A 57 2.54 6.34 7.67
CA GLY A 57 3.74 5.49 7.74
C GLY A 57 3.41 4.03 8.05
N ILE A 58 2.54 3.79 9.04
CA ILE A 58 2.07 2.45 9.41
C ILE A 58 1.29 1.80 8.25
N ASN A 59 0.44 2.56 7.56
CA ASN A 59 -0.32 2.05 6.41
C ASN A 59 0.59 1.69 5.23
N SER A 60 1.62 2.51 4.95
CA SER A 60 2.58 2.20 3.88
C SER A 60 3.38 0.94 4.16
N ASP A 61 3.79 0.71 5.43
CA ASP A 61 4.51 -0.51 5.82
C ASP A 61 3.64 -1.76 5.67
N LEU A 62 2.36 -1.68 6.05
CA LEU A 62 1.39 -2.77 5.87
C LEU A 62 1.09 -3.05 4.39
N GLU A 63 0.96 -2.02 3.56
CA GLU A 63 0.79 -2.20 2.11
C GLU A 63 2.02 -2.84 1.47
N GLU A 64 3.22 -2.45 1.88
CA GLU A 64 4.46 -3.02 1.36
C GLU A 64 4.61 -4.50 1.76
N LYS A 65 4.30 -4.85 3.01
CA LYS A 65 4.24 -6.25 3.47
C LYS A 65 3.27 -7.08 2.64
N ARG A 66 2.05 -6.58 2.37
CA ARG A 66 1.10 -7.27 1.50
C ARG A 66 1.56 -7.40 0.06
N ARG A 67 2.28 -6.43 -0.50
CA ARG A 67 2.86 -6.56 -1.84
C ARG A 67 3.91 -7.67 -1.88
N LYS A 68 4.77 -7.75 -0.87
CA LYS A 68 5.78 -8.81 -0.73
C LYS A 68 5.13 -10.18 -0.61
N GLU A 69 4.10 -10.34 0.22
CA GLU A 69 3.35 -11.59 0.33
C GLU A 69 2.69 -12.02 -0.99
N ARG A 70 2.07 -11.09 -1.73
CA ARG A 70 1.49 -11.38 -3.04
C ARG A 70 2.54 -11.78 -4.07
N ALA A 71 3.73 -11.21 -4.01
CA ALA A 71 4.85 -11.59 -4.89
C ALA A 71 5.31 -13.03 -4.60
N ILE A 72 5.47 -13.37 -3.32
CA ILE A 72 5.84 -14.73 -2.89
C ILE A 72 4.79 -15.76 -3.30
N ALA A 73 3.50 -15.45 -3.10
CA ALA A 73 2.40 -16.34 -3.52
C ALA A 73 2.38 -16.57 -5.04
N ARG A 74 2.67 -15.54 -5.84
CA ARG A 74 2.80 -15.67 -7.30
C ARG A 74 3.99 -16.53 -7.70
N GLN A 75 5.12 -16.37 -7.02
CA GLN A 75 6.32 -17.16 -7.27
C GLN A 75 6.08 -18.65 -6.93
N LYS A 76 5.42 -18.93 -5.80
CA LYS A 76 5.03 -20.28 -5.40
C LYS A 76 4.05 -20.95 -6.36
N ARG A 77 3.12 -20.17 -6.95
CA ARG A 77 2.25 -20.66 -8.04
C ARG A 77 3.05 -21.01 -9.29
N LYS A 78 3.95 -20.13 -9.74
CA LYS A 78 4.81 -20.40 -10.92
C LYS A 78 5.69 -21.64 -10.74
N SER A 79 6.25 -21.87 -9.56
CA SER A 79 7.06 -23.06 -9.29
C SER A 79 6.23 -24.35 -9.31
N LEU A 80 5.00 -24.30 -8.79
CA LEU A 80 4.06 -25.43 -8.85
C LEU A 80 3.65 -25.74 -10.29
N ASP A 81 3.34 -24.71 -11.08
CA ASP A 81 2.94 -24.84 -12.48
C ASP A 81 4.08 -25.42 -13.35
N TYR A 82 5.32 -24.98 -13.09
CA TYR A 82 6.50 -25.54 -13.74
C TYR A 82 6.70 -27.02 -13.40
N GLY A 83 6.58 -27.40 -12.12
CA GLY A 83 6.67 -28.81 -11.70
C GLY A 83 5.59 -29.68 -12.33
N ASN A 84 4.35 -29.18 -12.38
CA ASN A 84 3.24 -29.88 -13.04
C ASN A 84 3.52 -30.10 -14.53
N ASN A 85 3.93 -29.06 -15.25
CA ASN A 85 4.23 -29.16 -16.69
C ASN A 85 5.37 -30.15 -16.99
N VAL A 86 6.37 -30.24 -16.11
CA VAL A 86 7.44 -31.24 -16.25
C VAL A 86 6.89 -32.66 -16.05
N ILE A 87 6.06 -32.89 -15.03
CA ILE A 87 5.48 -34.22 -14.76
C ILE A 87 4.55 -34.66 -15.88
N TYR A 88 3.66 -33.79 -16.36
CA TYR A 88 2.76 -34.09 -17.47
C TYR A 88 3.51 -34.34 -18.78
N GLY A 89 4.54 -33.52 -19.08
CA GLY A 89 5.38 -33.74 -20.25
C GLY A 89 6.19 -35.04 -20.19
N PHE A 90 6.55 -35.49 -18.99
CA PHE A 90 7.19 -36.81 -18.80
C PHE A 90 6.19 -37.94 -19.00
N ALA A 91 4.97 -37.82 -18.46
CA ALA A 91 3.91 -38.81 -18.60
C ALA A 91 3.42 -38.96 -20.06
N GLU A 92 3.40 -37.88 -20.84
CA GLU A 92 3.13 -37.94 -22.28
C GLU A 92 4.23 -38.69 -23.03
N LYS A 93 5.50 -38.36 -22.77
CA LYS A 93 6.64 -39.07 -23.39
C LYS A 93 6.70 -40.55 -23.02
N GLU A 94 6.32 -40.93 -21.81
CA GLU A 94 6.20 -42.34 -21.43
C GLU A 94 5.04 -43.02 -22.14
N ARG A 95 3.85 -42.39 -22.18
CA ARG A 95 2.71 -42.95 -22.94
C ARG A 95 3.04 -43.21 -24.40
N ASP A 96 3.70 -42.28 -25.07
CA ASP A 96 4.07 -42.43 -26.49
C ASP A 96 5.05 -43.59 -26.70
N LYS A 97 5.99 -43.81 -25.77
CA LYS A 97 6.89 -44.98 -25.81
C LYS A 97 6.13 -46.31 -25.69
N TYR A 98 5.16 -46.40 -24.77
CA TYR A 98 4.36 -47.61 -24.61
C TYR A 98 3.38 -47.82 -25.78
N PHE A 99 2.92 -46.76 -26.42
CA PHE A 99 2.08 -46.86 -27.61
C PHE A 99 2.85 -47.41 -28.81
N LEU A 100 4.07 -46.93 -29.05
CA LEU A 100 4.95 -47.43 -30.12
C LEU A 100 5.32 -48.92 -29.94
N PHE A 101 5.43 -49.40 -28.70
CA PHE A 101 5.74 -50.80 -28.42
C PHE A 101 4.56 -51.77 -28.61
N LYS A 102 3.32 -51.25 -28.66
CA LYS A 102 2.11 -52.07 -28.77
C LYS A 102 1.58 -52.21 -30.20
N VAL A 103 2.14 -51.45 -31.14
CA VAL A 103 1.78 -51.44 -32.57
C VAL A 103 2.86 -52.11 -33.44
N SER A 104 3.95 -52.60 -32.83
CA SER A 104 4.95 -53.45 -33.49
C SER A 104 4.67 -54.93 -33.27
#